data_AF-A0A2W5Z861-F1
#
_entry.id   AF-A0A2W5Z861-F1
#
_cell.length_a   1.000
_cell.length_b   1.000
_cell.length_c   1.000
_cell.angle_alpha   90.00
_cell.angle_beta   90.00
_cell.angle_gamma   90.00
#
_symmetry.space_group_name_H-M   'P 1'
#
loop_
_entity.id
_entity.type
_entity.pdbx_description
1 polymer ?
#
loop_
_entity_poly.entity_id
_entity_poly.type
_entity_poly.pdbx_seq_one_letter_code
_entity_poly.pdbx_strand_id
1 'polypeptide(L)'
;MSKFSAIQQQLEKATGHKATVATPAAPPTTTKPTPKAPSREGKAHIGAYLHPDFKRSLRLIQAQTGEDVQSLIAKALNDLFRAHNVPVIDP
;
A
#
# COMPACT_ATOMS: atom_id res chain seq x y z
N MET A 1 37.60 -13.02 27.69
CA MET A 1 37.08 -12.79 26.32
C MET A 1 36.00 -13.83 25.95
N SER A 2 35.02 -14.11 26.82
CA SER A 2 34.12 -15.27 26.65
C SER A 2 32.63 -14.94 26.57
N LYS A 3 32.27 -13.65 26.66
CA LYS A 3 30.87 -13.19 26.60
C LYS A 3 30.33 -13.10 25.16
N PHE A 4 31.22 -12.96 24.18
CA PHE A 4 30.85 -12.83 22.77
C PHE A 4 30.43 -14.18 22.16
N SER A 5 31.12 -15.26 22.55
CA SER A 5 30.82 -16.63 22.07
C SER A 5 29.45 -17.14 22.54
N ALA A 6 29.04 -16.77 23.75
CA ALA A 6 27.73 -17.12 24.29
C ALA A 6 26.57 -16.47 23.50
N ILE A 7 26.75 -15.23 23.04
CA ILE A 7 25.75 -14.52 22.23
C ILE A 7 25.67 -15.15 20.83
N GLN A 8 26.80 -15.54 20.26
CA GLN A 8 26.86 -16.17 18.94
C GLN A 8 26.16 -17.54 18.93
N GLN A 9 26.42 -18.38 19.93
CA GLN A 9 25.73 -19.67 20.09
C GLN A 9 24.22 -19.52 20.30
N GLN A 10 23.77 -18.43 20.93
CA GLN A 10 22.36 -18.18 21.16
C GLN A 10 21.64 -17.70 19.89
N LEU A 11 22.34 -16.96 19.02
CA LEU A 11 21.85 -16.57 17.70
C LEU A 11 21.73 -17.76 16.75
N GLU A 12 22.72 -18.65 16.72
CA GLU A 12 22.70 -19.83 15.85
C GLU A 12 21.55 -20.79 16.20
N LYS A 13 21.29 -20.98 17.50
CA LYS A 13 20.14 -21.77 17.99
C LYS A 13 18.79 -21.14 17.63
N ALA A 14 18.70 -19.81 17.59
CA ALA A 14 17.48 -19.10 17.19
C ALA A 14 17.23 -19.16 15.66
N THR A 15 18.28 -19.32 14.84
CA THR A 15 18.15 -19.36 13.38
C THR A 15 17.82 -20.73 12.80
N GLY A 16 17.77 -21.78 13.63
CA GLY A 16 17.72 -23.16 13.17
C GLY A 16 16.37 -23.86 13.30
N HIS A 17 15.22 -23.24 13.01
CA HIS A 17 13.92 -23.96 12.92
C HIS A 17 13.11 -23.48 11.72
N LYS A 18 13.55 -23.82 10.50
CA LYS A 18 12.66 -23.86 9.34
C LYS A 18 11.89 -25.19 9.37
N ALA A 19 10.88 -25.26 10.22
CA ALA A 19 9.85 -26.26 10.09
C ALA A 19 9.12 -25.99 8.77
N THR A 20 9.42 -26.79 7.75
CA THR A 20 8.53 -26.94 6.58
C THR A 20 7.25 -27.60 7.08
N VAL A 21 6.32 -26.78 7.53
CA VAL A 21 4.92 -27.18 7.71
C VAL A 21 4.31 -27.28 6.31
N ALA A 22 4.01 -28.51 5.91
CA ALA A 22 3.16 -28.77 4.76
C ALA A 22 1.81 -28.10 5.01
N THR A 23 1.43 -27.17 4.13
CA THR A 23 0.16 -26.45 4.18
C THR A 23 -1.01 -27.42 3.91
N PRO A 24 -1.94 -27.64 4.87
CA PRO A 24 -3.19 -28.30 4.55
C PRO A 24 -3.99 -27.39 3.61
N ALA A 25 -4.52 -27.95 2.52
CA ALA A 25 -5.37 -27.21 1.59
C ALA A 25 -6.55 -26.58 2.36
N ALA A 26 -6.61 -25.25 2.37
CA ALA A 26 -7.68 -24.52 3.03
C ALA A 26 -9.01 -24.77 2.31
N PRO A 27 -10.13 -24.96 3.05
CA PRO A 27 -11.47 -25.04 2.46
C PRO A 27 -11.81 -23.72 1.74
N PRO A 28 -12.69 -23.75 0.72
CA PRO A 28 -13.08 -22.56 0.00
C PRO A 28 -13.74 -21.57 0.97
N THR A 29 -13.02 -20.50 1.30
CA THR A 29 -13.57 -19.40 2.08
C THR A 29 -14.51 -18.62 1.19
N THR A 30 -15.81 -18.82 1.37
CA THR A 30 -16.82 -17.87 0.86
C THR A 30 -16.50 -16.52 1.49
N THR A 31 -15.87 -15.63 0.73
CA THR A 31 -15.51 -14.29 1.18
C THR A 31 -16.79 -13.50 1.39
N LYS A 32 -17.27 -13.48 2.64
CA LYS A 32 -18.34 -12.56 3.04
C LYS A 32 -17.82 -11.12 2.84
N PRO A 33 -18.53 -10.25 2.11
CA PRO A 33 -18.06 -8.90 1.87
C PRO A 33 -17.91 -8.17 3.21
N THR A 34 -16.69 -7.69 3.48
CA THR A 34 -16.42 -6.83 4.64
C THR A 34 -17.18 -5.51 4.46
N PRO A 35 -17.85 -4.99 5.50
CA PRO A 35 -18.50 -3.69 5.44
C PRO A 35 -17.51 -2.60 4.99
N LYS A 36 -17.89 -1.80 4.00
CA LYS A 36 -17.09 -0.63 3.59
C LYS A 36 -17.11 0.38 4.73
N ALA A 37 -15.94 0.96 5.04
CA ALA A 37 -15.87 2.08 5.96
C ALA A 37 -16.70 3.27 5.42
N PRO A 38 -17.39 4.04 6.28
CA PRO A 38 -18.26 5.14 5.86
C PRO A 38 -17.50 6.20 5.04
N SER A 39 -16.21 6.40 5.31
CA SER A 39 -15.35 7.32 4.54
C SER A 39 -15.13 6.94 3.07
N ARG A 40 -15.51 5.71 2.68
CA ARG A 40 -15.39 5.15 1.32
C ARG A 40 -16.74 4.94 0.65
N GLU A 41 -17.84 5.32 1.28
CA GLU A 41 -19.16 5.24 0.68
C GLU A 41 -19.24 6.17 -0.54
N GLY A 42 -19.80 5.67 -1.65
CA GLY A 42 -19.83 6.39 -2.93
C GLY A 42 -18.49 6.55 -3.65
N LYS A 43 -17.36 6.11 -3.06
CA LYS A 43 -16.01 6.25 -3.66
C LYS A 43 -15.54 4.95 -4.32
N ALA A 44 -14.97 5.08 -5.52
CA ALA A 44 -14.28 4.00 -6.21
C ALA A 44 -12.77 4.06 -5.94
N HIS A 45 -12.14 2.90 -5.70
CA HIS A 45 -10.68 2.83 -5.56
C HIS A 45 -10.03 2.66 -6.93
N ILE A 46 -9.16 3.61 -7.29
CA ILE A 46 -8.36 3.57 -8.52
C ILE A 46 -6.90 3.46 -8.08
N GLY A 47 -6.21 2.40 -8.49
CA GLY A 47 -4.83 2.13 -8.11
C GLY A 47 -3.98 1.67 -9.30
N ALA A 48 -2.70 2.01 -9.26
CA ALA A 48 -1.71 1.61 -10.27
C ALA A 48 -0.36 1.28 -9.60
N TYR A 49 0.43 0.41 -10.24
CA TYR A 49 1.82 0.16 -9.86
C TYR A 49 2.72 1.14 -10.64
N LEU A 50 3.35 2.06 -9.92
CA LEU A 50 4.20 3.12 -10.49
C LEU A 50 5.60 3.09 -9.87
N HIS A 51 6.55 3.78 -10.52
CA HIS A 51 7.88 3.96 -9.97
C HIS A 51 7.81 4.66 -8.60
N PRO A 52 8.63 4.26 -7.60
CA PRO A 52 8.59 4.85 -6.25
C PRO A 52 8.77 6.37 -6.22
N ASP A 53 9.42 6.96 -7.22
CA ASP A 53 9.61 8.41 -7.31
C ASP A 53 8.32 9.19 -7.55
N PHE A 54 7.27 8.57 -8.11
CA PHE A 54 5.95 9.20 -8.18
C PHE A 54 5.41 9.50 -6.78
N LYS A 55 5.58 8.55 -5.85
CA LYS A 55 5.17 8.74 -4.46
C LYS A 55 5.98 9.84 -3.77
N ARG A 56 7.30 9.90 -4.02
CA ARG A 56 8.17 10.96 -3.47
C ARG A 56 7.74 12.34 -3.96
N SER A 57 7.50 12.47 -5.25
CA SER A 57 7.07 13.73 -5.88
C SER A 57 5.71 14.18 -5.38
N LEU A 58 4.73 13.26 -5.27
CA LEU A 58 3.43 13.57 -4.67
C LEU A 58 3.56 14.11 -3.24
N ARG A 59 4.44 13.51 -2.42
CA ARG A 59 4.68 13.97 -1.05
C ARG A 59 5.33 15.36 -0.98
N LEU A 60 6.20 15.70 -1.93
CA LEU A 60 6.76 17.04 -2.03
C LEU A 60 5.66 18.06 -2.35
N ILE A 61 4.77 17.75 -3.30
CA ILE A 61 3.64 18.63 -3.63
C ILE A 61 2.74 18.83 -2.40
N GLN A 62 2.41 17.74 -1.68
CA GLN A 62 1.64 17.86 -0.44
C GLN A 62 2.30 18.78 0.59
N ALA A 63 3.61 18.68 0.77
CA ALA A 63 4.34 19.52 1.71
C ALA A 63 4.35 21.00 1.30
N GLN A 64 4.26 21.29 0.00
CA GLN A 64 4.22 22.64 -0.54
C GLN A 64 2.81 23.26 -0.50
N THR A 65 1.77 22.49 -0.83
CA THR A 65 0.40 23.02 -0.98
C THR A 65 -0.50 22.78 0.22
N GLY A 66 -0.16 21.81 1.07
CA GLY A 66 -1.04 21.34 2.15
C GLY A 66 -2.22 20.47 1.68
N GLU A 67 -2.33 20.20 0.38
CA GLU A 67 -3.41 19.39 -0.18
C GLU A 67 -3.23 17.89 0.11
N ASP A 68 -4.34 17.17 0.24
CA ASP A 68 -4.31 15.73 0.41
C ASP A 68 -4.04 15.00 -0.93
N VAL A 69 -3.53 13.78 -0.86
CA VAL A 69 -3.14 13.00 -2.06
C VAL A 69 -4.35 12.72 -2.96
N GLN A 70 -5.54 12.52 -2.37
CA GLN A 70 -6.73 12.20 -3.16
C GLN A 70 -7.14 13.40 -4.03
N SER A 71 -7.10 14.61 -3.48
CA SER A 71 -7.37 15.86 -4.22
C SER A 71 -6.34 16.10 -5.32
N LEU A 72 -5.05 15.90 -5.03
CA LEU A 72 -3.97 16.04 -6.03
C LEU A 72 -4.12 15.07 -7.20
N ILE A 73 -4.45 13.80 -6.91
CA ILE A 73 -4.68 12.78 -7.94
C ILE A 73 -5.94 13.13 -8.75
N ALA A 74 -7.04 13.55 -8.10
CA ALA A 74 -8.27 13.94 -8.79
C ALA A 74 -8.02 15.11 -9.76
N LYS A 75 -7.25 16.11 -9.34
CA LYS A 75 -6.84 17.23 -10.19
C LYS A 75 -6.01 16.79 -11.38
N ALA A 76 -4.98 15.97 -11.16
CA ALA A 76 -4.14 15.47 -12.23
C ALA A 76 -4.91 14.63 -13.26
N LEU A 77 -5.89 13.82 -12.79
CA LEU A 77 -6.78 13.07 -13.67
C LEU A 77 -7.71 14.00 -14.47
N ASN A 78 -8.25 15.04 -13.84
CA ASN A 78 -9.07 16.03 -14.55
C ASN A 78 -8.26 16.80 -15.59
N ASP A 79 -7.01 17.15 -15.32
CA ASP A 79 -6.13 17.80 -16.30
C ASP A 79 -5.88 16.87 -17.50
N LEU A 80 -5.71 15.56 -17.25
CA LEU A 80 -5.64 14.54 -18.30
C LEU A 80 -6.95 14.45 -19.08
N PHE A 81 -8.10 14.48 -18.41
CA PHE A 81 -9.43 14.43 -19.04
C PHE A 81 -9.67 15.62 -19.97
N ARG A 82 -9.28 16.83 -19.54
CA ARG A 82 -9.33 18.03 -20.37
C ARG A 82 -8.47 17.87 -21.62
N ALA A 83 -7.25 17.34 -21.49
CA ALA A 83 -6.36 17.11 -22.62
C ALA A 83 -6.94 16.12 -23.67
N HIS A 84 -7.77 15.18 -23.22
CA HIS A 84 -8.43 14.20 -24.08
C HIS A 84 -9.87 14.57 -24.48
N ASN A 85 -10.34 15.78 -24.16
CA ASN A 85 -11.71 16.25 -24.42
C ASN A 85 -12.79 15.32 -23.84
N VAL A 86 -12.52 14.68 -22.70
CA VAL A 86 -13.53 13.91 -21.95
C VAL A 86 -14.05 14.74 -20.77
N PRO A 87 -15.28 14.48 -20.28
CA PRO A 87 -15.85 15.24 -19.17
C PRO A 87 -14.96 15.20 -17.93
N VAL A 88 -14.78 16.36 -17.31
CA VAL A 88 -14.11 16.49 -16.01
C VAL A 88 -15.09 16.13 -14.89
N ILE A 89 -14.56 15.63 -13.79
CA ILE A 89 -15.33 15.24 -12.61
C ILE A 89 -15.08 16.30 -11.53
N ASP A 90 -16.11 17.04 -11.14
CA ASP A 90 -15.99 17.97 -10.02
C ASP A 90 -15.82 17.20 -8.70
N PRO A 91 -14.87 17.60 -7.84
CA PRO A 91 -14.58 16.96 -6.57
C PRO A 91 -15.69 17.17 -5.52
#